data_AF-A0A356DVJ7-F1
#
_entry.id   AF-A0A356DVJ7-F1
#
_cell.length_a   1.000
_cell.length_b   1.000
_cell.length_c   1.000
_cell.angle_alpha   90.00
_cell.angle_beta   90.00
_cell.angle_gamma   90.00
#
_symmetry.space_group_name_H-M   'P 1'
#
loop_
_entity.id
_entity.type
_entity.pdbx_description
1 polymer ?
#
loop_
_entity_poly.entity_id
_entity_poly.type
_entity_poly.pdbx_seq_one_letter_code
_entity_poly.pdbx_strand_id
1 'polypeptide(L)'
;METGWKFEVARLGYIHENFFQVNRDSIFEGLTCHDLTFYYLMKWEPNFTLNDINLTLDVLQEHLVWLDIDGLANTDLVVYPEFFSQKLKQISFTPKHIVTIK
;
A
#
# COMPACT_ATOMS: atom_id res chain seq x y z
N MET A 1 4.27 -13.69 -5.55
CA MET A 1 4.58 -13.46 -6.98
C MET A 1 5.55 -12.30 -7.08
N GLU A 2 5.25 -11.18 -6.42
CA GLU A 2 6.22 -10.12 -6.12
C GLU A 2 7.31 -10.61 -5.18
N THR A 3 6.98 -10.87 -3.90
CA THR A 3 8.04 -11.10 -2.92
C THR A 3 8.80 -12.42 -3.04
N GLY A 4 8.40 -13.32 -3.95
CA GLY A 4 8.87 -14.71 -4.00
C GLY A 4 8.47 -15.57 -2.79
N TRP A 5 7.89 -14.98 -1.75
CA TRP A 5 7.60 -15.65 -0.49
C TRP A 5 6.11 -15.91 -0.26
N LYS A 6 5.83 -16.89 0.60
CA LYS A 6 4.48 -17.25 1.04
C LYS A 6 4.22 -16.69 2.43
N PHE A 7 3.57 -15.53 2.46
CA PHE A 7 3.11 -14.93 3.71
C PHE A 7 1.74 -15.48 4.13
N GLU A 8 1.51 -15.59 5.43
CA GLU A 8 0.19 -15.87 6.00
C GLU A 8 -0.51 -14.55 6.34
N VAL A 9 -1.80 -14.46 6.02
CA VAL A 9 -2.63 -13.31 6.41
C VAL A 9 -2.87 -13.38 7.92
N ALA A 10 -2.53 -12.31 8.63
CA ALA A 10 -2.90 -12.16 10.03
C ALA A 10 -4.36 -11.69 10.17
N ARG A 11 -4.73 -10.61 9.46
CA ARG A 11 -6.10 -10.07 9.44
C ARG A 11 -6.28 -9.00 8.36
N LEU A 12 -7.54 -8.70 8.04
CA LEU A 12 -7.92 -7.54 7.23
C LEU A 12 -7.82 -6.26 8.07
N GLY A 13 -7.11 -5.25 7.57
CA GLY A 13 -6.94 -3.94 8.20
C GLY A 13 -7.89 -2.89 7.65
N TYR A 14 -7.93 -2.75 6.33
CA TYR A 14 -8.74 -1.74 5.66
C TYR A 14 -9.46 -2.31 4.43
N ILE A 15 -10.66 -1.78 4.18
CA ILE A 15 -11.36 -1.86 2.90
C ILE A 15 -11.37 -0.43 2.37
N HIS A 16 -10.94 -0.21 1.14
CA HIS A 16 -10.81 1.12 0.56
C HIS A 16 -11.56 1.20 -0.76
N GLU A 17 -12.55 2.08 -0.83
CA GLU A 17 -13.14 2.56 -2.09
C GLU A 17 -12.40 3.82 -2.52
N ASN A 18 -11.69 3.76 -3.65
CA ASN A 18 -10.90 4.86 -4.18
C ASN A 18 -11.47 5.31 -5.52
N PHE A 19 -12.10 6.47 -5.56
CA PHE A 19 -12.59 7.12 -6.77
C PHE A 19 -11.59 8.20 -7.19
N PHE A 20 -11.08 8.12 -8.42
CA PHE A 20 -10.12 9.10 -8.94
C PHE A 20 -10.24 9.26 -10.44
N GLN A 21 -9.94 10.46 -10.94
CA GLN A 21 -9.73 10.66 -12.38
C GLN A 21 -8.28 10.37 -12.75
N VAL A 22 -8.07 9.68 -13.86
CA VAL A 22 -6.72 9.38 -14.33
C VAL A 22 -6.11 10.63 -14.96
N ASN A 23 -4.96 11.05 -14.42
CA ASN A 23 -4.17 12.18 -14.90
C ASN A 23 -3.56 11.91 -16.29
N ARG A 24 -3.03 12.98 -16.91
CA ARG A 24 -2.37 12.90 -18.21
C ARG A 24 -1.18 11.94 -18.18
N ASP A 25 -0.87 11.36 -19.33
CA ASP A 25 0.20 10.36 -19.55
C ASP A 25 -0.17 8.89 -19.27
N SER A 26 -1.46 8.52 -19.37
CA SER A 26 -1.87 7.10 -19.45
C SER A 26 -2.91 6.86 -20.54
N ILE A 27 -3.04 5.60 -20.98
CA ILE A 27 -4.10 5.19 -21.93
C ILE A 27 -5.53 5.36 -21.38
N PHE A 28 -5.66 5.64 -20.07
CA PHE A 28 -6.92 5.83 -19.38
C PHE A 28 -7.20 7.31 -19.06
N GLU A 29 -6.42 8.25 -19.61
CA GLU A 29 -6.58 9.68 -19.39
C GLU A 29 -8.04 10.14 -19.55
N GLY A 30 -8.53 10.89 -18.57
CA GLY A 30 -9.88 11.44 -18.57
C GLY A 30 -10.97 10.48 -18.08
N LEU A 31 -10.66 9.20 -17.85
CA LEU A 31 -11.60 8.25 -17.25
C LEU A 31 -11.71 8.46 -15.74
N THR A 32 -12.92 8.26 -15.21
CA THR A 32 -13.15 8.09 -13.78
C THR A 32 -12.98 6.62 -13.43
N CYS A 33 -12.02 6.33 -12.55
CA CYS A 33 -11.72 5.01 -12.04
C CYS A 33 -12.29 4.83 -10.64
N HIS A 34 -12.60 3.57 -10.31
CA HIS A 34 -13.01 3.15 -8.98
C HIS A 34 -12.27 1.85 -8.63
N ASP A 35 -11.43 1.91 -7.61
CA ASP A 35 -10.74 0.75 -7.06
C ASP A 35 -11.35 0.35 -5.71
N LEU A 36 -11.72 -0.92 -5.58
CA LEU A 36 -12.07 -1.54 -4.31
C LEU A 36 -10.88 -2.39 -3.82
N THR A 37 -10.12 -1.86 -2.87
CA THR A 37 -8.88 -2.46 -2.39
C THR A 37 -9.00 -3.00 -0.96
N PHE A 38 -8.43 -4.19 -0.73
CA PHE A 38 -8.37 -4.83 0.58
C PHE A 38 -6.92 -4.87 1.09
N TYR A 39 -6.68 -4.22 2.23
CA TYR A 39 -5.35 -4.16 2.83
C TYR A 39 -5.24 -5.11 4.01
N TYR A 40 -4.33 -6.07 3.92
CA TYR A 40 -4.10 -7.10 4.92
C TYR A 40 -2.83 -6.83 5.72
N LEU A 41 -2.88 -7.13 7.02
CA LEU A 41 -1.65 -7.33 7.78
C LEU A 41 -1.20 -8.77 7.59
N MET A 42 0.08 -8.94 7.27
CA MET A 42 0.71 -10.24 7.12
C MET A 42 1.42 -10.62 8.42
N LYS A 43 1.50 -11.92 8.72
CA LYS A 43 2.40 -12.41 9.76
C LYS A 43 3.84 -12.26 9.27
N TRP A 44 4.70 -11.72 10.13
CA TRP A 44 6.12 -11.55 9.85
C TRP A 44 6.94 -12.48 10.74
N GLU A 45 7.88 -13.20 10.13
CA GLU A 45 8.84 -14.03 10.84
C GLU A 45 10.19 -13.31 10.88
N PRO A 46 10.80 -13.04 12.05
CA PRO A 46 12.03 -12.26 12.15
C PRO A 46 13.23 -12.82 11.37
N ASN A 47 13.25 -14.14 11.14
CA ASN A 47 14.32 -14.83 10.41
C ASN A 47 14.17 -14.74 8.89
N PHE A 48 13.17 -14.01 8.42
CA PHE A 48 12.85 -13.92 7.02
C PHE A 48 13.70 -12.85 6.34
N THR A 49 14.58 -13.30 5.44
CA THR A 49 15.36 -12.40 4.61
C THR A 49 14.55 -12.06 3.36
N LEU A 50 14.06 -10.83 3.30
CA LEU A 50 13.62 -10.25 2.03
C LEU A 50 14.89 -9.97 1.23
N ASN A 51 15.15 -10.78 0.20
CA ASN A 51 16.15 -10.43 -0.79
C ASN A 51 15.62 -9.22 -1.56
N ASP A 52 16.47 -8.28 -1.96
CA ASP A 52 16.04 -7.17 -2.82
C ASP A 52 15.51 -7.76 -4.11
N ILE A 53 14.22 -7.56 -4.34
CA ILE A 53 13.52 -8.07 -5.50
C ILE A 53 13.38 -6.84 -6.35
N ASN A 54 14.26 -6.72 -7.34
CA ASN A 54 14.09 -5.77 -8.43
C ASN A 54 12.84 -6.20 -9.21
N LEU A 55 11.66 -5.94 -8.65
CA LEU A 55 10.39 -6.17 -9.29
C LEU A 55 10.06 -4.89 -10.03
N THR A 56 9.99 -5.02 -11.33
CA THR A 56 9.61 -3.94 -12.21
C THR A 56 8.34 -4.40 -12.91
N LEU A 57 7.19 -3.87 -12.47
CA LEU A 57 5.95 -3.93 -13.24
C LEU A 57 6.04 -2.99 -14.46
N ASP A 58 6.95 -2.02 -14.39
CA ASP A 58 7.40 -1.17 -15.49
C ASP A 58 8.88 -0.81 -15.28
N VAL A 59 9.58 -0.25 -16.27
CA VAL A 59 11.06 -0.03 -16.38
C VAL A 59 11.75 0.69 -15.18
N LEU A 60 11.01 1.05 -14.13
CA LEU A 60 11.48 1.73 -12.93
C LEU A 60 11.96 0.74 -11.86
N GLN A 61 13.17 0.94 -11.37
CA GLN A 61 13.75 0.11 -10.31
C GLN A 61 13.08 0.39 -8.96
N GLU A 62 12.38 -0.62 -8.42
CA GLU A 62 11.85 -0.62 -7.06
C GLU A 62 12.78 -1.38 -6.11
N HIS A 63 12.85 -0.96 -4.85
CA HIS A 63 13.65 -1.60 -3.80
C HIS A 63 12.86 -1.66 -2.49
N LEU A 64 13.20 -2.63 -1.63
CA LEU A 64 12.46 -2.83 -0.39
C LEU A 64 13.07 -2.03 0.77
N VAL A 65 12.24 -1.23 1.44
CA VAL A 65 12.64 -0.45 2.61
C VAL A 65 11.72 -0.69 3.80
N TRP A 66 12.32 -0.79 4.99
CA TRP A 66 11.58 -0.76 6.24
C TRP A 66 11.36 0.69 6.66
N LEU A 67 10.09 1.07 6.85
CA LEU A 67 9.71 2.41 7.31
C LEU A 67 9.20 2.34 8.75
N ASP A 68 9.63 3.30 9.57
CA ASP A 68 9.07 3.47 10.91
C ASP A 68 7.68 4.12 10.82
N ILE A 69 6.66 3.38 11.27
CA ILE A 69 5.27 3.81 11.28
C ILE A 69 5.09 5.11 12.08
N ASP A 70 5.85 5.31 13.16
CA ASP A 70 5.73 6.50 13.99
C ASP A 70 6.23 7.77 13.29
N GLY A 71 7.15 7.61 12.32
CA GLY A 71 7.72 8.68 11.52
C GLY A 71 6.96 9.00 10.23
N LEU A 72 6.05 8.13 9.77
CA LEU A 72 5.39 8.26 8.47
C LEU A 72 4.57 9.55 8.29
N ALA A 73 4.04 10.12 9.36
CA ALA A 73 3.29 11.38 9.27
C ALA A 73 4.20 12.62 9.14
N ASN A 74 5.48 12.49 9.48
CA ASN A 74 6.44 13.59 9.57
C ASN A 74 7.61 13.44 8.59
N THR A 75 7.55 12.47 7.68
CA THR A 75 8.56 12.25 6.65
C THR A 75 8.23 13.04 5.38
N ASP A 76 9.25 13.40 4.61
CA ASP A 76 9.10 14.00 3.27
C ASP A 76 8.67 12.96 2.21
N LEU A 77 8.58 11.67 2.59
CA LEU A 77 8.12 10.60 1.70
C LEU A 77 6.63 10.72 1.42
N VAL A 78 6.26 10.66 0.13
CA VAL A 78 4.87 10.53 -0.29
C VAL A 78 4.46 9.06 -0.17
N VAL A 79 3.55 8.76 0.75
CA VAL A 79 3.06 7.41 1.00
C VAL A 79 1.68 7.24 0.36
N TYR A 80 1.53 6.20 -0.46
CA TYR A 80 0.23 5.81 -1.01
C TYR A 80 -0.26 4.47 -0.41
N PRO A 81 -1.57 4.33 -0.16
CA PRO A 81 -2.57 5.39 -0.20
C PRO A 81 -2.32 6.44 0.88
N GLU A 82 -2.65 7.71 0.61
CA GLU A 82 -2.30 8.86 1.47
C GLU A 82 -2.74 8.70 2.93
N PHE A 83 -3.86 8.00 3.17
CA PHE A 83 -4.35 7.77 4.53
C PHE A 83 -3.43 6.89 5.38
N PHE A 84 -2.49 6.13 4.79
CA PHE A 84 -1.56 5.27 5.52
C PHE A 84 -0.65 6.06 6.46
N SER A 85 -0.13 7.19 5.99
CA SER A 85 0.76 8.07 6.76
C SER A 85 0.22 8.39 8.16
N GLN A 86 -1.11 8.52 8.29
CA GLN A 86 -1.78 8.84 9.55
C GLN A 86 -2.42 7.62 10.23
N LYS A 87 -3.01 6.70 9.45
CA LYS A 87 -3.87 5.65 10.00
C LYS A 87 -3.10 4.41 10.48
N LEU A 88 -1.90 4.14 9.94
CA LEU A 88 -1.13 2.94 10.32
C LEU A 88 -0.75 2.94 11.82
N LYS A 89 -0.42 4.11 12.39
CA LYS A 89 -0.10 4.26 13.82
C LYS A 89 -1.24 3.87 14.76
N GLN A 90 -2.48 3.97 14.28
CA GLN A 90 -3.70 3.69 15.07
C GLN A 90 -4.57 2.64 14.37
N ILE A 91 -3.94 1.58 13.88
CA ILE A 91 -4.64 0.50 13.20
C ILE A 91 -5.54 -0.25 14.20
N SER A 92 -6.85 -0.30 13.91
CA SER A 92 -7.80 -1.04 14.74
C SER A 92 -7.70 -2.53 14.50
N PHE A 93 -8.18 -3.34 15.44
CA PHE A 93 -8.29 -4.79 15.27
C PHE A 93 -9.38 -5.17 14.26
N THR A 94 -10.49 -4.44 14.26
CA THR A 94 -11.57 -4.59 13.27
C THR A 94 -11.21 -3.86 11.96
N PRO A 95 -11.62 -4.39 10.80
CA PRO A 95 -11.44 -3.70 9.53
C PRO A 95 -12.12 -2.31 9.54
N LYS A 96 -11.43 -1.30 8.99
CA LYS A 96 -12.02 0.03 8.75
C LYS A 96 -12.33 0.21 7.28
N HIS A 97 -13.52 0.72 7.00
CA HIS A 97 -13.89 1.18 5.66
C HIS A 97 -13.39 2.62 5.44
N ILE A 98 -12.66 2.84 4.34
CA ILE A 98 -12.15 4.14 3.92
C ILE A 98 -12.72 4.45 2.55
N VAL A 99 -13.20 5.67 2.35
CA VAL A 99 -13.64 6.16 1.04
C VAL A 99 -12.82 7.39 0.70
N THR A 100 -12.23 7.40 -0.49
CA THR A 100 -11.49 8.53 -1.03
C THR A 100 -12.10 8.93 -2.37
N ILE A 101 -12.33 10.23 -2.56
CA ILE A 101 -12.85 10.80 -3.80
C ILE A 101 -11.89 11.92 -4.22
N LYS A 102 -11.27 11.79 -5.39
CA LYS A 102 -10.28 12.73 -5.94
C LYS A 102 -10.64 13.18 -7.35
#